data_AF-A0A7J3ZL77-F1
#
_entry.id   AF-A0A7J3ZL77-F1
#
_cell.length_a   1.000
_cell.length_b   1.000
_cell.length_c   1.000
_cell.angle_alpha   90.00
_cell.angle_beta   90.00
_cell.angle_gamma   90.00
#
_symmetry.space_group_name_H-M   'P 1'
#
loop_
_entity.id
_entity.type
_entity.pdbx_description
1 polymer ?
#
loop_
_entity_poly.entity_id
_entity_poly.type
_entity_poly.pdbx_seq_one_letter_code
_entity_poly.pdbx_strand_id
1 'polypeptide(L)'
;MRSIDPRKLEDALERRHEIAEEIMKLIEALKSGGTDSDRLQEEILALYESYVRHRKSLQRMLSAAKTQKLMRESGLREYISTLIDYFMLVDLEVEKDLLESLLQHASSRPGALNKSLEELIKEAAEVQLLSEVQKGFYDFKDDVELEKD
;
A
#
# COMPACT_ATOMS: atom_id res chain seq x y z
N MET A 1 1.91 22.24 18.86
CA MET A 1 2.15 21.10 17.93
C MET A 1 0.88 20.30 17.84
N ARG A 2 0.40 19.96 16.63
CA ARG A 2 -0.81 19.14 16.46
C ARG A 2 -0.39 17.66 16.45
N SER A 3 -0.82 16.91 17.46
CA SER A 3 -0.74 15.45 17.44
C SER A 3 -1.53 14.90 16.27
N ILE A 4 -1.06 13.81 15.66
CA ILE A 4 -1.86 13.06 14.69
C ILE A 4 -3.01 12.40 15.44
N ASP A 5 -4.20 12.53 14.88
CA ASP A 5 -5.42 11.94 15.42
C ASP A 5 -5.47 10.46 14.98
N PRO A 6 -5.41 9.49 15.91
CA PRO A 6 -5.42 8.06 15.58
C PRO A 6 -6.63 7.63 14.74
N ARG A 7 -7.79 8.28 14.93
CA ARG A 7 -8.99 7.96 14.13
C ARG A 7 -8.80 8.31 12.67
N LYS A 8 -8.09 9.40 12.37
CA LYS A 8 -7.77 9.75 10.97
C LYS A 8 -6.82 8.77 10.30
N LEU A 9 -6.01 8.07 11.10
CA LEU A 9 -5.12 7.04 10.59
C LEU A 9 -5.91 5.77 10.27
N GLU A 10 -6.81 5.38 11.18
CA GLU A 10 -7.75 4.27 11.01
C GLU A 10 -8.66 4.50 9.79
N ASP A 11 -9.32 5.67 9.70
CA ASP A 11 -10.18 6.04 8.57
C ASP A 11 -9.42 5.99 7.22
N ALA A 12 -8.14 6.37 7.23
CA ALA A 12 -7.30 6.36 6.03
C ALA A 12 -6.89 4.96 5.61
N LEU A 13 -6.66 4.06 6.57
CA LEU A 13 -6.36 2.65 6.33
C LEU A 13 -7.59 1.90 5.83
N GLU A 14 -8.74 2.11 6.47
CA GLU A 14 -10.02 1.49 6.11
C GLU A 14 -10.42 1.89 4.68
N ARG A 15 -10.43 3.20 4.39
CA ARG A 15 -10.79 3.70 3.06
C ARG A 15 -9.86 3.19 1.96
N ARG A 16 -8.58 2.98 2.26
CA ARG A 16 -7.63 2.42 1.29
C ARG A 16 -7.94 0.95 1.01
N HIS A 17 -8.23 0.16 2.04
CA HIS A 17 -8.64 -1.24 1.88
C HIS A 17 -9.94 -1.34 1.08
N GLU A 18 -10.94 -0.50 1.36
CA GLU A 18 -12.19 -0.46 0.59
C GLU A 18 -11.95 -0.26 -0.91
N ILE A 19 -11.07 0.68 -1.27
CA ILE A 19 -10.72 0.94 -2.68
C ILE A 19 -10.00 -0.26 -3.30
N ALA A 20 -9.06 -0.89 -2.58
CA ALA A 20 -8.37 -2.09 -3.08
C ALA A 20 -9.35 -3.24 -3.34
N GLU A 21 -10.26 -3.50 -2.39
CA GLU A 21 -11.29 -4.52 -2.53
C GLU A 21 -12.23 -4.24 -3.72
N GLU A 22 -12.62 -2.99 -3.92
CA GLU A 22 -13.45 -2.59 -5.06
C GLU A 22 -12.73 -2.83 -6.39
N ILE A 23 -11.46 -2.45 -6.49
CA ILE A 23 -10.65 -2.72 -7.69
C ILE A 23 -10.55 -4.23 -7.94
N MET A 24 -10.30 -5.04 -6.91
CA MET A 24 -10.20 -6.50 -7.05
C MET A 24 -11.51 -7.12 -7.56
N LYS A 25 -12.67 -6.67 -7.07
CA LYS A 25 -13.99 -7.09 -7.58
C LYS A 25 -14.18 -6.74 -9.06
N LEU A 26 -13.76 -5.55 -9.47
CA LEU A 26 -13.83 -5.13 -10.87
C LEU A 26 -12.88 -5.93 -11.77
N ILE A 27 -11.68 -6.27 -11.27
CA ILE A 27 -10.74 -7.17 -11.94
C ILE A 27 -11.36 -8.56 -12.14
N GLU A 28 -12.04 -9.12 -11.14
CA GLU A 28 -12.77 -10.38 -11.27
C GLU A 28 -13.89 -10.31 -12.30
N ALA A 29 -14.65 -9.21 -12.31
CA ALA A 29 -15.67 -8.96 -13.33
C ALA A 29 -15.08 -8.93 -14.75
N LEU A 30 -13.91 -8.31 -14.94
CA LEU A 30 -13.17 -8.33 -16.21
C LEU A 30 -12.72 -9.75 -16.62
N LYS A 31 -12.29 -10.58 -15.66
CA LYS A 31 -11.93 -12.00 -15.91
C LYS A 31 -13.12 -12.80 -16.41
N SER A 32 -14.33 -12.53 -15.90
CA SER A 32 -15.56 -13.23 -16.25
C SER A 32 -16.12 -12.92 -17.66
N GLY A 33 -15.51 -11.98 -18.39
CA GLY A 33 -15.85 -11.70 -19.80
C GLY A 33 -17.07 -10.78 -20.00
N GLY A 34 -17.39 -9.92 -19.01
CA GLY A 34 -18.47 -8.95 -19.10
C GLY A 34 -18.33 -7.95 -20.26
N THR A 35 -19.46 -7.56 -20.84
CA THR A 35 -19.61 -6.87 -22.15
C THR A 35 -19.20 -5.38 -22.23
N ASP A 36 -18.43 -4.84 -21.28
CA ASP A 36 -17.91 -3.46 -21.36
C ASP A 36 -16.48 -3.35 -20.79
N SER A 37 -15.57 -4.14 -21.38
CA SER A 37 -14.17 -4.29 -20.92
C SER A 37 -13.41 -2.97 -20.82
N ASP A 38 -13.59 -2.03 -21.75
CA ASP A 38 -12.83 -0.77 -21.75
C ASP A 38 -13.32 0.19 -20.65
N ARG A 39 -14.63 0.35 -20.48
CA ARG A 39 -15.21 1.17 -19.42
C ARG A 39 -14.81 0.68 -18.03
N LEU A 40 -14.86 -0.65 -17.82
CA LEU A 40 -14.42 -1.26 -16.56
C LEU A 40 -12.92 -1.01 -16.31
N GLN A 41 -12.08 -1.05 -17.35
CA GLN A 41 -10.66 -0.73 -17.22
C GLN A 41 -10.42 0.75 -16.85
N GLU A 42 -11.21 1.68 -17.41
CA GLU A 42 -11.15 3.10 -17.04
C GLU A 42 -11.57 3.33 -15.58
N GLU A 43 -12.61 2.64 -15.11
CA GLU A 43 -13.07 2.68 -13.73
C GLU A 43 -12.01 2.15 -12.74
N ILE A 44 -11.39 1.00 -13.08
CA ILE A 44 -10.27 0.45 -12.31
C ILE A 44 -9.11 1.44 -12.23
N LEU A 45 -8.74 2.09 -13.33
CA LEU A 45 -7.66 3.08 -13.33
C LEU A 45 -8.00 4.29 -12.44
N ALA A 46 -9.22 4.81 -12.54
CA ALA A 46 -9.64 5.94 -11.72
C ALA A 46 -9.61 5.61 -10.21
N LEU A 47 -10.05 4.40 -9.84
CA LEU A 47 -9.96 3.89 -8.47
C LEU A 47 -8.50 3.70 -8.04
N TYR A 48 -7.65 3.14 -8.91
CA TYR A 48 -6.23 2.93 -8.62
C TYR A 48 -5.48 4.26 -8.43
N GLU A 49 -5.76 5.28 -9.23
CA GLU A 49 -5.21 6.62 -9.01
C GLU A 49 -5.65 7.21 -7.65
N SER A 50 -6.90 6.96 -7.25
CA SER A 50 -7.40 7.33 -5.93
C SER A 50 -6.65 6.60 -4.83
N TYR A 51 -6.44 5.29 -4.99
CA TYR A 51 -5.65 4.45 -4.11
C TYR A 51 -4.24 5.01 -3.92
N VAL A 52 -3.53 5.35 -4.99
CA VAL A 52 -2.17 5.93 -4.94
C VAL A 52 -2.15 7.28 -4.21
N ARG A 53 -3.17 8.12 -4.38
CA ARG A 53 -3.28 9.39 -3.62
C ARG A 53 -3.46 9.13 -2.11
N HIS A 54 -4.30 8.15 -1.75
CA HIS A 54 -4.51 7.74 -0.37
C HIS A 54 -3.24 7.15 0.25
N ARG A 55 -2.52 6.27 -0.47
CA ARG A 55 -1.20 5.74 -0.08
C ARG A 55 -0.21 6.84 0.29
N LYS A 56 0.02 7.77 -0.62
CA LYS A 56 0.97 8.88 -0.41
C LYS A 56 0.55 9.77 0.77
N SER A 57 -0.74 9.91 1.02
CA SER A 57 -1.26 10.61 2.20
C SER A 57 -0.96 9.86 3.50
N LEU A 58 -1.26 8.56 3.54
CA LEU A 58 -1.03 7.68 4.68
C LEU A 58 0.46 7.62 5.05
N GLN A 59 1.34 7.42 4.07
CA GLN A 59 2.79 7.42 4.28
C GLN A 59 3.29 8.72 4.91
N ARG A 60 2.76 9.87 4.48
CA ARG A 60 3.10 11.17 5.08
C ARG A 60 2.61 11.28 6.53
N MET A 61 1.40 10.80 6.83
CA MET A 61 0.88 10.78 8.21
C MET A 61 1.72 9.87 9.10
N LEU A 62 2.02 8.65 8.67
CA LEU A 62 2.85 7.70 9.42
C LEU A 62 4.28 8.22 9.63
N SER A 63 4.91 8.79 8.61
CA SER A 63 6.23 9.42 8.73
C SER A 63 6.23 10.61 9.69
N ALA A 64 5.17 11.42 9.67
CA ALA A 64 4.99 12.52 10.61
C ALA A 64 4.77 12.01 12.05
N ALA A 65 4.05 10.89 12.23
CA ALA A 65 3.89 10.26 13.54
C ALA A 65 5.24 9.76 14.07
N LYS A 66 6.03 9.06 13.24
CA LYS A 66 7.35 8.54 13.59
C LYS A 66 8.37 9.63 13.97
N THR A 67 8.30 10.79 13.31
CA THR A 67 9.23 11.92 13.52
C THR A 67 8.80 12.87 14.63
N GLN A 68 7.50 12.92 14.97
CA GLN A 68 7.09 13.61 16.17
C GLN A 68 7.78 12.97 17.38
N LYS A 69 8.29 13.79 18.31
CA LYS A 69 8.73 13.35 19.64
C LYS A 69 7.51 12.86 20.42
N LEU A 70 6.89 11.78 19.97
CA LEU A 70 5.90 11.03 20.72
C LEU A 70 6.65 10.40 21.88
N MET A 71 6.50 11.05 23.04
CA MET A 71 6.83 10.57 24.38
C MET A 71 8.30 10.68 24.81
N ARG A 72 8.48 11.08 26.08
CA ARG A 72 9.78 11.12 26.78
C ARG A 72 10.21 9.71 27.26
N GLU A 73 9.33 8.74 27.18
CA GLU A 73 9.59 7.34 27.52
C GLU A 73 10.02 6.57 26.26
N SER A 74 11.28 6.13 26.25
CA SER A 74 11.89 5.42 25.11
C SER A 74 11.10 4.19 24.68
N GLY A 75 10.60 3.40 25.63
CA GLY A 75 9.87 2.15 25.34
C GLY A 75 8.53 2.38 24.63
N LEU A 76 7.80 3.45 24.99
CA LEU A 76 6.53 3.77 24.34
C LEU A 76 6.73 4.28 22.91
N ARG A 77 7.84 4.98 22.65
CA ARG A 77 8.23 5.42 21.31
C ARG A 77 8.61 4.24 20.40
N GLU A 78 9.40 3.29 20.91
CA GLU A 78 9.76 2.06 20.17
C GLU A 78 8.53 1.20 19.85
N TYR A 79 7.62 1.05 20.81
CA TYR A 79 6.37 0.32 20.60
C TYR A 79 5.50 0.95 19.50
N ILE A 80 5.27 2.27 19.55
CA ILE A 80 4.48 2.99 18.54
C ILE A 80 5.17 2.91 17.15
N SER A 81 6.50 3.02 17.11
CA SER A 81 7.24 2.89 15.85
C SER A 81 7.08 1.49 15.24
N THR A 82 7.14 0.45 16.06
CA THR A 82 6.98 -0.94 15.61
C THR A 82 5.58 -1.18 15.05
N LEU A 83 4.54 -0.66 15.72
CA LEU A 83 3.17 -0.76 15.20
C LEU A 83 3.03 -0.06 13.83
N ILE A 84 3.60 1.15 13.68
CA ILE A 84 3.58 1.87 12.41
C ILE A 84 4.29 1.07 11.32
N ASP A 85 5.48 0.56 11.61
CA ASP A 85 6.26 -0.20 10.64
C ASP A 85 5.54 -1.52 10.25
N TYR A 86 4.80 -2.14 11.17
CA TYR A 86 3.98 -3.33 10.89
C TYR A 86 2.79 -2.99 9.98
N PHE A 87 2.05 -1.92 10.28
CA PHE A 87 0.94 -1.49 9.45
C PHE A 87 1.39 -1.16 8.03
N MET A 88 2.57 -0.53 7.87
CA MET A 88 3.13 -0.27 6.54
C MET A 88 3.46 -1.57 5.78
N LEU A 89 3.94 -2.62 6.47
CA LEU A 89 4.27 -3.89 5.83
C LEU A 89 3.02 -4.58 5.28
N VAL A 90 1.97 -4.73 6.10
CA VAL A 90 0.69 -5.32 5.68
C VAL A 90 0.09 -4.55 4.50
N ASP A 91 0.15 -3.21 4.57
CA ASP A 91 -0.37 -2.33 3.54
C ASP A 91 0.40 -2.44 2.20
N LEU A 92 1.70 -2.73 2.24
CA LEU A 92 2.51 -3.01 1.05
C LEU A 92 2.22 -4.39 0.44
N GLU A 93 1.89 -5.40 1.26
CA GLU A 93 1.50 -6.73 0.74
C GLU A 93 0.21 -6.64 -0.06
N VAL A 94 -0.83 -5.96 0.47
CA VAL A 94 -2.08 -5.71 -0.26
C VAL A 94 -1.84 -4.97 -1.57
N GLU A 95 -0.94 -3.98 -1.55
CA GLU A 95 -0.60 -3.20 -2.74
C GLU A 95 0.14 -4.01 -3.80
N LYS A 96 1.03 -4.91 -3.37
CA LYS A 96 1.73 -5.82 -4.27
C LYS A 96 0.75 -6.74 -4.98
N ASP A 97 -0.16 -7.39 -4.25
CA ASP A 97 -1.16 -8.28 -4.83
C ASP A 97 -2.07 -7.56 -5.85
N LEU A 98 -2.44 -6.31 -5.52
CA LEU A 98 -3.21 -5.44 -6.40
C LEU A 98 -2.45 -5.12 -7.70
N LEU A 99 -1.19 -4.69 -7.58
CA LEU A 99 -0.35 -4.34 -8.73
C LEU A 99 -0.01 -5.53 -9.61
N GLU A 100 0.27 -6.69 -9.02
CA GLU A 100 0.45 -7.94 -9.77
C GLU A 100 -0.80 -8.28 -10.59
N SER A 101 -1.98 -8.15 -9.99
CA SER A 101 -3.25 -8.37 -10.68
C SER A 101 -3.48 -7.37 -11.83
N LEU A 102 -3.22 -6.08 -11.59
CA LEU A 102 -3.33 -5.04 -12.61
C LEU A 102 -2.37 -5.26 -13.78
N LEU A 103 -1.11 -5.61 -13.50
CA LEU A 103 -0.09 -5.88 -14.52
C LEU A 103 -0.42 -7.10 -15.38
N GLN A 104 -0.91 -8.18 -14.77
CA GLN A 104 -1.39 -9.37 -15.50
C GLN A 104 -2.50 -9.00 -16.49
N HIS A 105 -3.42 -8.12 -16.09
CA HIS A 105 -4.50 -7.65 -16.95
C HIS A 105 -4.00 -6.68 -18.05
N ALA A 106 -3.19 -5.69 -17.69
CA ALA A 106 -2.63 -4.72 -18.62
C ALA A 106 -1.77 -5.39 -19.72
N SER A 107 -1.11 -6.50 -19.40
CA SER A 107 -0.24 -7.22 -20.34
C SER A 107 -0.98 -8.18 -21.27
N SER A 108 -2.20 -8.61 -20.89
CA SER A 108 -2.93 -9.68 -21.60
C SER A 108 -4.01 -9.19 -22.55
N ARG A 109 -4.46 -7.93 -22.44
CA ARG A 109 -5.56 -7.38 -23.26
C ARG A 109 -5.31 -5.92 -23.63
N PRO A 110 -5.65 -5.49 -24.85
CA PRO A 110 -5.69 -4.07 -25.18
C PRO A 110 -6.82 -3.37 -24.39
N GLY A 111 -6.62 -2.09 -24.07
CA GLY A 111 -7.59 -1.28 -23.34
C GLY A 111 -6.90 -0.18 -22.52
N ALA A 112 -7.64 0.45 -21.60
CA ALA A 112 -7.12 1.55 -20.79
C ALA A 112 -5.95 1.10 -19.89
N LEU A 113 -6.03 -0.07 -19.25
CA LEU A 113 -4.95 -0.60 -18.40
C LEU A 113 -3.64 -0.80 -19.17
N ASN A 114 -3.73 -1.29 -20.40
CA ASN A 114 -2.57 -1.47 -21.27
C ASN A 114 -1.89 -0.14 -21.63
N LYS A 115 -2.67 0.93 -21.83
CA LYS A 115 -2.12 2.27 -22.11
C LYS A 115 -1.34 2.84 -20.93
N SER A 116 -1.68 2.44 -19.71
CA SER A 116 -1.00 2.85 -18.47
C SER A 116 0.06 1.84 -18.00
N LEU A 117 0.41 0.82 -18.79
CA LEU A 117 1.30 -0.27 -18.38
C LEU A 117 2.66 0.24 -17.88
N GLU A 118 3.25 1.25 -18.53
CA GLU A 118 4.54 1.81 -18.12
C GLU A 118 4.48 2.44 -16.72
N GLU A 119 3.38 3.14 -16.40
CA GLU A 119 3.16 3.75 -15.09
C GLU A 119 2.93 2.67 -14.02
N LEU A 120 2.13 1.65 -14.33
CA LEU A 120 1.89 0.52 -13.44
C LEU A 120 3.18 -0.25 -13.12
N ILE A 121 4.09 -0.43 -14.10
CA ILE A 121 5.40 -1.05 -13.89
C ILE A 121 6.26 -0.20 -12.94
N LYS A 122 6.25 1.13 -13.10
CA LYS A 122 7.01 2.04 -12.22
C LYS A 122 6.52 1.98 -10.78
N GLU A 123 5.20 2.01 -10.56
CA GLU A 123 4.63 1.90 -9.22
C GLU A 123 4.90 0.52 -8.60
N ALA A 124 4.82 -0.58 -9.37
CA ALA A 124 5.18 -1.92 -8.90
C ALA A 124 6.64 -2.05 -8.47
N ALA A 125 7.57 -1.44 -9.22
CA ALA A 125 8.97 -1.42 -8.84
C ALA A 125 9.22 -0.63 -7.54
N GLU A 126 8.51 0.49 -7.34
CA GLU A 126 8.57 1.28 -6.10
C GLU A 126 8.08 0.46 -4.90
N VAL A 127 6.93 -0.21 -5.04
CA VAL A 127 6.33 -1.03 -3.98
C VAL A 127 7.20 -2.23 -3.62
N GLN A 128 7.76 -2.93 -4.61
CA GLN A 128 8.67 -4.05 -4.38
C GLN A 128 9.94 -3.59 -3.64
N LEU A 129 10.54 -2.47 -4.04
CA LEU A 129 11.71 -1.92 -3.35
C LEU A 129 11.39 -1.57 -1.89
N LEU A 130 10.24 -0.95 -1.63
CA LEU A 130 9.81 -0.61 -0.26
C LEU A 130 9.60 -1.86 0.60
N SER A 131 9.00 -2.91 0.02
CA SER A 131 8.78 -4.19 0.70
C SER A 131 10.09 -4.88 1.05
N GLU A 132 11.06 -4.93 0.13
CA GLU A 132 12.38 -5.53 0.36
C GLU A 132 13.19 -4.80 1.44
N VAL A 133 13.19 -3.46 1.41
CA VAL A 133 13.89 -2.64 2.41
C VAL A 133 13.29 -2.84 3.80
N GLN A 134 11.95 -2.91 3.91
CA GLN A 134 11.30 -3.16 5.20
C GLN A 134 11.58 -4.57 5.71
N LYS A 135 11.47 -5.59 4.86
CA LYS A 135 11.75 -6.97 5.25
C LYS A 135 13.19 -7.14 5.75
N GLY A 136 14.17 -6.60 5.02
CA GLY A 136 15.57 -6.65 5.44
C GLY A 136 15.84 -5.94 6.78
N PHE A 137 15.07 -4.91 7.12
CA PHE A 137 15.17 -4.26 8.43
C PHE A 137 14.64 -5.14 9.58
N TYR A 138 13.55 -5.88 9.35
CA TYR A 138 13.01 -6.81 10.34
C TYR A 138 13.90 -8.03 10.53
N ASP A 139 14.36 -8.64 9.43
CA ASP A 139 15.29 -9.78 9.48
C ASP A 139 16.56 -9.39 10.29
N PHE A 140 17.12 -8.20 10.04
CA PHE A 140 18.25 -7.68 10.82
C PHE A 140 17.93 -7.47 12.31
N LYS A 141 16.72 -6.99 12.64
CA LYS A 141 16.33 -6.75 14.03
C LYS A 141 16.19 -8.07 14.80
N ASP A 142 15.58 -9.07 14.17
CA ASP A 142 15.42 -10.40 14.75
C ASP A 142 16.79 -11.06 14.99
N ASP A 143 17.73 -10.94 14.02
CA ASP A 143 19.10 -11.43 14.17
C ASP A 143 19.84 -10.75 15.35
N VAL A 144 19.66 -9.45 15.55
CA VAL A 144 20.29 -8.69 16.65
C VAL A 144 19.64 -8.98 18.02
N GLU A 145 18.36 -9.31 18.07
CA GLU A 145 17.68 -9.72 19.31
C GLU A 145 18.05 -11.15 19.72
N LEU A 146 18.31 -12.05 18.77
CA LEU A 146 18.76 -13.43 19.02
C LEU A 146 20.20 -13.53 19.53
N GLU A 147 21.07 -12.55 19.25
CA GLU A 147 22.47 -12.52 19.74
C GLU A 147 22.64 -12.01 21.18
N LYS A 148 21.55 -11.64 21.86
CA LYS A 148 21.58 -11.09 23.24
C LYS A 148 21.29 -12.11 24.35
N ASP A 149 20.97 -13.36 23.99
CA ASP A 149 20.80 -14.50 24.90
C ASP A 149 22.02 -15.45 24.84
#